data_AF-A0A0B1TNP8-F1
#
_entry.id   AF-A0A0B1TNP8-F1
#
_cell.length_a   1.000
_cell.length_b   1.000
_cell.length_c   1.000
_cell.angle_alpha   90.00
_cell.angle_beta   90.00
_cell.angle_gamma   90.00
#
_symmetry.space_group_name_H-M   'P 1'
#
loop_
_entity.id
_entity.type
_entity.pdbx_description
1 polymer ?
#
loop_
_entity_poly.entity_id
_entity_poly.type
_entity_poly.pdbx_seq_one_letter_code
_entity_poly.pdbx_strand_id
1 'polypeptide(L)'
;MTTKFWLGILLGASSLIGLILTALVLFAVLKICIYERRNPVYIMSASNLLCDCVQLVLAVGYLAPSIILDSWFFDGGRYSVFVQIFTAVLLLCWDYCSIVQILIAINRLVVVCFSNVHFFSFKTVLIIVILLWPIAALLVYLTQYGTPCCR
;
A
#
# COMPACT_ATOMS: atom_id res chain seq x y z
N MET A 1 6.83 -21.89 21.37
CA MET A 1 5.60 -21.95 20.55
C MET A 1 4.55 -20.91 20.95
N THR A 2 4.43 -20.52 22.22
CA THR A 2 3.42 -19.55 22.68
C THR A 2 3.62 -18.12 22.16
N THR A 3 4.86 -17.62 22.07
CA THR A 3 5.15 -16.23 21.65
C THR A 3 4.75 -15.94 20.21
N LYS A 4 5.05 -16.85 19.27
CA LYS A 4 4.67 -16.72 17.86
C LYS A 4 3.15 -16.69 17.67
N PHE A 5 2.44 -17.53 18.42
CA PHE A 5 0.98 -17.59 18.40
C PHE A 5 0.36 -16.27 18.87
N TRP A 6 0.84 -15.73 20.00
CA TRP A 6 0.41 -14.41 20.49
C TRP A 6 0.74 -13.28 19.52
N LEU A 7 1.91 -13.31 18.87
CA LEU A 7 2.29 -12.34 17.84
C LEU A 7 1.38 -12.41 16.60
N GLY A 8 1.04 -13.61 16.14
CA GLY A 8 0.14 -13.82 15.01
C GLY A 8 -1.27 -13.30 15.31
N ILE A 9 -1.80 -13.57 16.51
CA ILE A 9 -3.10 -13.05 16.94
C ILE A 9 -3.07 -11.52 17.06
N LEU A 10 -2.03 -10.95 17.66
CA LEU A 10 -1.89 -9.50 17.79
C LEU A 10 -1.81 -8.81 16.41
N LEU A 11 -1.03 -9.39 15.49
CA LEU A 11 -0.91 -8.89 14.12
C LEU A 11 -2.23 -9.01 13.37
N GLY A 12 -2.94 -10.13 13.49
CA GLY A 12 -4.26 -10.35 12.88
C GLY A 12 -5.31 -9.38 13.42
N ALA A 13 -5.38 -9.20 14.73
CA ALA A 13 -6.34 -8.29 15.37
C ALA A 13 -6.06 -6.83 15.01
N SER A 14 -4.79 -6.40 15.06
CA SER A 14 -4.42 -5.03 14.70
C SER A 14 -4.65 -4.73 13.22
N SER A 15 -4.37 -5.68 12.32
CA SER A 15 -4.64 -5.51 10.89
C SER A 15 -6.14 -5.55 10.56
N LEU A 16 -6.96 -6.34 11.25
CA LEU A 16 -8.42 -6.31 11.12
C LEU A 16 -9.02 -4.98 11.56
N ILE A 17 -8.60 -4.47 12.72
CA ILE A 17 -9.02 -3.15 13.21
C ILE A 17 -8.58 -2.09 12.21
N GLY A 18 -7.31 -2.14 11.77
CA GLY A 18 -6.77 -1.25 10.74
C GLY A 18 -7.61 -1.26 9.47
N LEU A 19 -7.99 -2.44 8.97
CA LEU A 19 -8.81 -2.61 7.76
C LEU A 19 -10.19 -1.96 7.90
N ILE A 20 -10.86 -2.13 9.04
CA ILE A 20 -12.17 -1.52 9.29
C ILE A 20 -12.04 0.00 9.28
N LEU A 21 -11.05 0.55 9.99
CA LEU A 21 -10.82 1.98 10.04
C LEU A 21 -10.46 2.56 8.65
N THR A 22 -9.55 1.94 7.92
CA THR A 22 -9.15 2.41 6.58
C THR A 22 -10.30 2.31 5.59
N ALA A 23 -11.12 1.26 5.65
CA ALA A 23 -12.30 1.13 4.80
C ALA A 23 -13.34 2.22 5.07
N LEU A 24 -13.59 2.57 6.34
CA LEU A 24 -14.50 3.66 6.72
C LEU A 24 -13.98 5.02 6.22
N VAL A 25 -12.69 5.30 6.41
CA VAL A 25 -12.06 6.53 5.92
C VAL A 25 -12.07 6.59 4.40
N LEU A 26 -11.78 5.47 3.72
CA LEU A 26 -11.84 5.38 2.27
C LEU A 26 -13.24 5.71 1.75
N PHE A 27 -14.29 5.17 2.36
CA PHE A 27 -15.67 5.48 1.96
C PHE A 27 -15.98 6.98 2.10
N ALA A 28 -15.56 7.59 3.20
CA ALA A 28 -15.72 9.04 3.41
C ALA A 28 -14.94 9.87 2.38
N VAL A 29 -13.68 9.50 2.11
CA VAL A 29 -12.80 10.20 1.15
C VAL A 29 -13.32 10.04 -0.28
N LEU A 30 -13.80 8.86 -0.67
CA LEU A 30 -14.41 8.65 -2.00
C LEU A 30 -15.66 9.52 -2.19
N LYS A 31 -16.51 9.63 -1.16
CA LYS A 31 -17.68 10.51 -1.19
C LYS A 31 -17.29 11.97 -1.38
N ILE A 32 -16.28 12.45 -0.64
CA ILE A 32 -15.76 13.82 -0.77
C ILE A 32 -15.12 14.03 -2.15
N CYS A 33 -14.34 13.07 -2.64
CA CYS A 33 -13.67 13.14 -3.94
C CYS A 33 -14.67 13.26 -5.10
N ILE A 34 -15.82 12.59 -5.01
CA ILE A 34 -16.88 12.66 -6.02
C ILE A 34 -17.57 14.03 -5.99
N TYR A 35 -17.84 14.56 -4.80
CA TYR A 35 -18.58 15.81 -4.62
C TYR A 35 -17.73 17.05 -4.90
N GLU A 36 -16.46 17.04 -4.51
CA GLU A 36 -15.60 18.23 -4.42
C GLU A 36 -14.40 18.15 -5.37
N ARG A 37 -14.65 17.69 -6.61
CA ARG A 37 -13.68 17.41 -7.72
C ARG A 37 -12.61 18.47 -8.04
N ARG A 38 -12.45 19.53 -7.24
CA ARG A 38 -11.46 20.60 -7.41
C ARG A 38 -10.08 20.26 -6.83
N ASN A 39 -10.00 19.50 -5.73
CA ASN A 39 -8.72 19.34 -5.03
C ASN A 39 -8.05 18.00 -5.38
N PRO A 40 -6.89 18.02 -6.08
CA PRO A 40 -6.20 16.80 -6.53
C PRO A 40 -5.61 15.97 -5.38
N VAL A 41 -5.48 16.60 -4.20
CA VAL A 41 -5.04 15.95 -2.96
C VAL A 41 -5.94 14.78 -2.57
N TYR A 42 -7.26 14.90 -2.79
CA TYR A 42 -8.21 13.84 -2.45
C TYR A 42 -8.04 12.59 -3.32
N ILE A 43 -7.56 12.73 -4.57
CA ILE A 43 -7.29 11.58 -5.43
C ILE A 43 -6.03 10.85 -4.98
N MET A 44 -4.98 11.61 -4.63
CA MET A 44 -3.75 11.02 -4.10
C MET A 44 -4.03 10.26 -2.79
N SER A 45 -4.79 10.86 -1.88
CA SER A 45 -5.15 10.19 -0.62
C SER A 45 -6.08 8.99 -0.82
N ALA A 46 -7.06 9.08 -1.73
CA ALA A 46 -7.93 7.95 -2.06
C ALA A 46 -7.13 6.76 -2.64
N SER A 47 -6.18 7.03 -3.54
CA SER A 47 -5.32 6.00 -4.11
C SER A 47 -4.41 5.35 -3.06
N ASN A 48 -3.89 6.15 -2.12
CA ASN A 48 -3.09 5.66 -1.01
C ASN A 48 -3.91 4.73 -0.10
N LEU A 49 -5.09 5.17 0.32
CA LEU A 49 -6.00 4.41 1.18
C LEU A 49 -6.47 3.11 0.51
N LEU A 50 -6.68 3.11 -0.81
CA LEU A 50 -6.98 1.90 -1.57
C LEU A 50 -5.83 0.88 -1.50
N CYS A 51 -4.60 1.33 -1.63
CA CYS A 51 -3.43 0.47 -1.49
C CYS A 51 -3.31 -0.07 -0.06
N ASP A 52 -3.43 0.79 0.95
CA ASP A 52 -3.42 0.37 2.36
C ASP A 52 -4.49 -0.70 2.65
N CYS A 53 -5.69 -0.57 2.07
CA CYS A 53 -6.73 -1.60 2.15
C CYS A 53 -6.29 -2.94 1.55
N VAL A 54 -5.72 -2.94 0.33
CA VAL A 54 -5.22 -4.17 -0.31
C VAL A 54 -4.14 -4.82 0.56
N GLN A 55 -3.20 -4.02 1.09
CA GLN A 55 -2.14 -4.51 1.97
C GLN A 55 -2.69 -5.11 3.26
N LEU A 56 -3.68 -4.47 3.90
CA LEU A 56 -4.30 -4.97 5.13
C LEU A 56 -5.11 -6.26 4.88
N VAL A 57 -5.80 -6.36 3.74
CA VAL A 57 -6.47 -7.62 3.34
C VAL A 57 -5.47 -8.76 3.20
N LEU A 58 -4.31 -8.50 2.57
CA LEU A 58 -3.25 -9.50 2.45
C LEU A 58 -2.60 -9.81 3.81
N ALA A 59 -2.44 -8.82 4.69
CA ALA A 59 -1.90 -9.03 6.03
C ALA A 59 -2.81 -9.95 6.88
N VAL A 60 -4.13 -9.73 6.83
CA VAL A 60 -5.12 -10.55 7.55
C VAL A 60 -5.27 -11.92 6.90
N GLY A 61 -5.40 -11.97 5.58
CA GLY A 61 -5.76 -13.19 4.84
C GLY A 61 -4.59 -14.15 4.59
N TYR A 62 -3.36 -13.64 4.55
CA TYR A 62 -2.18 -14.43 4.21
C TYR A 62 -1.11 -14.37 5.31
N LEU A 63 -0.72 -13.19 5.76
CA LEU A 63 0.43 -13.04 6.66
C LEU A 63 0.14 -13.53 8.09
N ALA A 64 -0.98 -13.12 8.68
CA ALA A 64 -1.40 -13.53 10.02
C ALA A 64 -1.62 -15.06 10.15
N PRO A 65 -2.38 -15.74 9.26
CA PRO A 65 -2.57 -17.18 9.34
C PRO A 65 -1.27 -17.96 9.09
N SER A 66 -0.38 -17.47 8.21
CA SER A 66 0.92 -18.10 7.98
C SER A 66 1.81 -18.11 9.23
N ILE A 67 1.74 -17.06 10.06
CA ILE A 67 2.50 -16.97 11.33
C ILE A 67 1.90 -17.90 12.41
N ILE A 68 0.57 -18.02 12.45
CA ILE A 68 -0.13 -18.84 13.44
C ILE A 68 0.06 -20.33 13.18
N LEU A 69 0.02 -20.75 11.91
CA LEU A 69 0.10 -22.15 11.51
C LEU A 69 1.53 -22.69 11.48
N ASP A 70 2.56 -21.82 11.60
CA ASP A 70 4.02 -22.13 11.54
C ASP A 70 4.40 -23.07 10.36
N SER A 71 3.51 -23.15 9.37
CA SER A 71 3.56 -23.99 8.18
C SER A 71 3.09 -23.15 7.00
N TRP A 72 3.83 -23.23 5.90
CA TRP A 72 3.47 -22.52 4.68
C TRP A 72 2.15 -23.09 4.18
N PHE A 73 1.13 -22.23 4.00
CA PHE A 73 -0.23 -22.65 3.61
C PHE A 73 -0.28 -23.38 2.25
N PHE A 74 0.78 -23.30 1.45
CA PHE A 74 0.94 -23.99 0.17
C PHE A 74 2.12 -24.98 0.21
N ASP A 75 1.86 -26.22 -0.23
CA ASP A 75 2.87 -27.24 -0.48
C ASP A 75 3.85 -26.74 -1.55
N GLY A 76 5.10 -26.45 -1.16
CA GLY A 76 6.11 -25.81 -2.01
C GLY A 76 7.01 -24.79 -1.29
N GLY A 77 6.72 -24.46 -0.03
CA GLY A 77 7.57 -23.59 0.79
C GLY A 77 7.78 -22.20 0.17
N ARG A 78 8.99 -21.63 0.36
CA ARG A 78 9.38 -20.31 -0.20
C ARG A 78 9.37 -20.22 -1.74
N TYR A 79 9.39 -21.36 -2.43
CA TYR A 79 9.46 -21.44 -3.90
C TYR A 79 8.09 -21.62 -4.57
N SER A 80 7.02 -21.69 -3.77
CA SER A 80 5.69 -21.71 -4.34
C SER A 80 5.39 -20.36 -5.00
N VAL A 81 4.98 -20.43 -6.27
CA VAL A 81 4.68 -19.25 -7.11
C VAL A 81 3.68 -18.32 -6.41
N PHE A 82 2.72 -18.88 -5.68
CA PHE A 82 1.72 -18.11 -4.93
C PHE A 82 2.34 -17.28 -3.80
N VAL A 83 3.24 -17.85 -2.99
CA VAL A 83 3.91 -17.13 -1.89
C VAL A 83 4.75 -15.98 -2.43
N GLN A 84 5.45 -16.22 -3.55
CA GLN A 84 6.25 -15.18 -4.20
C GLN A 84 5.39 -14.06 -4.77
N ILE A 85 4.24 -14.38 -5.39
CA ILE A 85 3.28 -13.39 -5.90
C ILE A 85 2.69 -12.56 -4.74
N PHE A 86 2.19 -13.20 -3.67
CA PHE A 86 1.61 -12.47 -2.54
C PHE A 86 2.63 -11.54 -1.88
N THR A 87 3.87 -12.01 -1.72
CA THR A 87 4.97 -11.21 -1.19
C THR A 87 5.34 -10.05 -2.14
N ALA A 88 5.37 -10.29 -3.44
CA ALA A 88 5.62 -9.26 -4.45
C ALA A 88 4.55 -8.17 -4.45
N VAL A 89 3.27 -8.54 -4.36
CA VAL A 89 2.15 -7.60 -4.31
C VAL A 89 2.21 -6.77 -3.03
N LEU A 90 2.56 -7.37 -1.90
CA LEU A 90 2.70 -6.66 -0.63
C LEU A 90 3.83 -5.61 -0.69
N LEU A 91 4.99 -5.98 -1.25
CA LEU A 91 6.11 -5.05 -1.48
C LEU A 91 5.74 -3.94 -2.46
N LEU A 92 5.05 -4.27 -3.56
CA LEU A 92 4.61 -3.28 -4.54
C LEU A 92 3.66 -2.25 -3.92
N CYS A 93 2.73 -2.74 -3.11
CA CYS A 93 1.77 -1.90 -2.41
C CYS A 93 2.46 -0.97 -1.39
N TRP A 94 3.47 -1.50 -0.68
CA TRP A 94 4.27 -0.75 0.28
C TRP A 94 5.08 0.38 -0.38
N ASP A 95 5.81 0.06 -1.45
CA ASP A 95 6.63 1.04 -2.18
C ASP A 95 5.76 2.13 -2.79
N TYR A 96 4.61 1.74 -3.37
CA TYR A 96 3.65 2.68 -3.91
C TYR A 96 3.12 3.64 -2.83
N CYS A 97 2.66 3.12 -1.70
CA CYS A 97 2.15 3.92 -0.58
C CYS A 97 3.21 4.92 -0.08
N SER A 98 4.46 4.47 0.04
CA SER A 98 5.58 5.32 0.47
C SER A 98 5.81 6.51 -0.48
N ILE A 99 5.81 6.28 -1.80
CA ILE A 99 6.03 7.36 -2.78
C ILE A 99 4.82 8.32 -2.80
N VAL A 100 3.59 7.80 -2.70
CA VAL A 100 2.38 8.65 -2.66
C VAL A 100 2.37 9.54 -1.41
N GLN A 101 2.76 9.04 -0.25
CA GLN A 101 2.88 9.85 0.97
C GLN A 101 3.88 10.99 0.84
N ILE A 102 5.06 10.72 0.24
CA ILE A 102 6.06 11.75 -0.08
C ILE A 102 5.44 12.81 -1.01
N LEU A 103 4.68 12.39 -2.02
CA LEU A 103 4.03 13.30 -2.97
C LEU A 103 2.97 14.19 -2.29
N ILE A 104 2.19 13.64 -1.36
CA ILE A 104 1.24 14.41 -0.54
C ILE A 104 1.96 15.46 0.31
N ALA A 105 3.10 15.10 0.92
CA ALA A 105 3.90 16.01 1.72
C ALA A 105 4.48 17.16 0.87
N ILE A 106 5.02 16.86 -0.31
CA ILE A 106 5.52 17.85 -1.26
C ILE A 106 4.39 18.77 -1.72
N ASN A 107 3.23 18.21 -2.06
CA ASN A 107 2.07 19.01 -2.46
C ASN A 107 1.66 20.00 -1.35
N ARG A 108 1.66 19.57 -0.07
CA ARG A 108 1.37 20.46 1.06
C ARG A 108 2.42 21.56 1.22
N LEU A 109 3.71 21.24 1.00
CA LEU A 109 4.80 22.21 1.04
C LEU A 109 4.66 23.26 -0.07
N VAL A 110 4.37 22.84 -1.30
CA VAL A 110 4.20 23.75 -2.45
C VAL A 110 3.01 24.68 -2.25
N VAL A 111 1.87 24.17 -1.77
CA VAL A 111 0.68 24.99 -1.52
C VAL A 111 0.94 26.08 -0.47
N VAL A 112 1.71 25.77 0.58
CA VAL A 112 1.98 26.72 1.68
C VAL A 112 3.11 27.70 1.32
N CYS A 113 4.23 27.21 0.79
CA CYS A 113 5.42 28.03 0.53
C CYS A 113 5.35 28.77 -0.81
N PHE A 114 4.62 28.24 -1.79
CA PHE A 114 4.60 28.76 -3.16
C PHE A 114 3.17 28.89 -3.69
N SER A 115 2.40 29.79 -3.06
CA SER A 115 0.99 30.02 -3.40
C SER A 115 0.73 30.48 -4.86
N ASN A 116 1.77 30.88 -5.61
CA ASN A 116 1.64 31.49 -6.94
C ASN A 116 1.98 30.53 -8.11
N VAL A 117 2.45 29.30 -7.84
CA VAL A 117 2.75 28.31 -8.89
C VAL A 117 1.64 27.27 -8.99
N HIS A 118 0.90 27.29 -10.10
CA HIS A 118 -0.09 26.28 -10.46
C HIS A 118 0.54 24.95 -10.96
N PHE A 119 1.69 24.55 -10.41
CA PHE A 119 2.43 23.36 -10.85
C PHE A 119 1.67 22.06 -10.57
N PHE A 120 0.92 22.01 -9.47
CA PHE A 120 0.09 20.86 -9.06
C PHE A 120 -1.34 20.99 -9.61
N SER A 121 -1.50 20.80 -10.93
CA SER A 121 -2.83 20.66 -11.55
C SER A 121 -3.34 19.22 -11.46
N PHE A 122 -4.66 19.04 -11.43
CA PHE A 122 -5.34 17.74 -11.31
C PHE A 122 -4.92 16.73 -12.37
N LYS A 123 -4.68 17.18 -13.61
CA LYS A 123 -4.20 16.33 -14.69
C LYS A 123 -2.76 15.86 -14.45
N THR A 124 -1.88 16.76 -14.00
CA THR A 124 -0.46 16.44 -13.74
C THR A 124 -0.33 15.44 -12.60
N VAL A 125 -1.09 15.63 -11.53
CA VAL A 125 -1.13 14.69 -10.40
C VAL A 125 -1.61 13.31 -10.83
N LEU A 126 -2.69 13.24 -11.61
CA LEU A 126 -3.23 11.98 -12.09
C LEU A 126 -2.23 11.24 -12.98
N ILE A 127 -1.49 11.97 -13.84
CA ILE A 127 -0.40 11.40 -14.64
C ILE A 127 0.73 10.87 -13.74
N ILE A 128 1.14 11.62 -12.71
CA ILE A 128 2.19 11.19 -11.77
C ILE A 128 1.77 9.91 -11.05
N VAL A 129 0.53 9.84 -10.57
CA VAL A 129 -0.04 8.66 -9.88
C VAL A 129 -0.04 7.43 -10.80
N ILE A 130 -0.43 7.59 -12.07
CA ILE A 130 -0.41 6.51 -13.07
C ILE A 130 1.03 6.08 -13.38
N LEU A 131 1.97 7.03 -13.48
CA LEU A 131 3.37 6.77 -13.80
C LEU A 131 4.14 6.16 -12.62
N LEU A 132 3.66 6.35 -11.38
CA LEU A 132 4.21 5.72 -10.19
C LEU A 132 4.04 4.19 -10.19
N TRP A 133 2.95 3.68 -10.76
CA TRP A 133 2.67 2.24 -10.82
C TRP A 133 3.76 1.42 -11.52
N PRO A 134 4.21 1.77 -12.75
CA PRO A 134 5.30 1.05 -13.40
C PRO A 134 6.65 1.25 -12.70
N ILE A 135 6.89 2.39 -12.05
CA ILE A 135 8.12 2.62 -11.27
C ILE A 135 8.15 1.68 -10.05
N ALA A 136 7.05 1.59 -9.30
CA ALA A 136 6.93 0.67 -8.17
C ALA A 136 7.06 -0.80 -8.62
N ALA A 137 6.44 -1.17 -9.75
CA ALA A 137 6.58 -2.50 -10.32
C ALA A 137 8.03 -2.83 -10.73
N LEU A 138 8.76 -1.85 -11.30
CA LEU A 138 10.17 -2.00 -11.65
C LEU A 138 11.04 -2.17 -10.40
N LEU A 139 10.81 -1.39 -9.34
CA LEU A 139 11.55 -1.50 -8.08
C LEU A 139 11.35 -2.87 -7.42
N VAL A 140 10.12 -3.38 -7.42
CA VAL A 140 9.84 -4.74 -6.91
C VAL A 140 10.48 -5.81 -7.77
N TYR A 141 10.47 -5.64 -9.10
CA TYR A 141 11.16 -6.55 -10.00
C TYR A 141 12.67 -6.57 -9.74
N LEU A 142 13.29 -5.41 -9.56
CA LEU A 142 14.72 -5.29 -9.26
C LEU A 142 15.06 -5.88 -7.89
N THR A 143 14.24 -5.65 -6.87
CA THR A 143 14.49 -6.17 -5.52
C THR A 143 14.26 -7.68 -5.41
N GLN A 144 13.30 -8.25 -6.15
CA GLN A 144 13.06 -9.69 -6.14
C GLN A 144 13.96 -10.49 -7.10
N TYR A 145 14.31 -9.95 -8.26
CA TYR A 145 15.03 -10.68 -9.32
C TYR A 145 16.43 -10.14 -9.61
N GLY A 146 16.69 -8.85 -9.37
CA GLY A 146 17.97 -8.19 -9.69
C GLY A 146 19.02 -8.30 -8.58
N THR A 147 18.63 -8.06 -7.32
CA THR A 147 19.50 -8.21 -6.14
C THR A 147 18.86 -9.17 -5.13
N PRO A 148 18.88 -10.49 -5.39
CA PRO A 148 18.35 -11.45 -4.42
C PRO A 148 19.24 -11.41 -3.17
N CYS A 149 18.81 -10.68 -2.14
CA CYS A 149 19.52 -10.61 -0.85
C CYS A 149 19.54 -11.94 -0.08
N CYS A 150 18.89 -13.00 -0.59
CA CYS A 150 19.00 -14.38 -0.13
C CYS A 150 18.53 -15.30 -1.26
N ARG A 151 19.46 -15.84 -2.04
CA ARG A 151 19.27 -17.11 -2.74
C ARG A 151 20.05 -18.17 -1.98
#